data_AF-M7NSK2-F1
#
_entry.id   AF-M7NSK2-F1
#
_cell.length_a   1.000
_cell.length_b   1.000
_cell.length_c   1.000
_cell.angle_alpha   90.00
_cell.angle_beta   90.00
_cell.angle_gamma   90.00
#
_symmetry.space_group_name_H-M   'P 1'
#
loop_
_entity.id
_entity.type
_entity.pdbx_description
1 polymer ?
#
loop_
_entity_poly.entity_id
_entity_poly.type
_entity_poly.pdbx_seq_one_letter_code
_entity_poly.pdbx_strand_id
1 'polypeptide(L)'
;MTSNYQQLEKLGEGTYATVHKGRNRATGEIVALKEIFVDADEGTPSTAIREISLMKELKHENIVGLWDVIHTESKLMLVFEYMDKDLKKYMDSQGNGGALDPNIAKGFMYQLLKGIAFCHDNRVLHRDLKPQNLLINKRGQLKLADFGLARAFGIPVNTFSNEVVTLWYRAPDVLLGSRTYSTSIDIWSAGCIMAEMYTGRPLFPGSNNDDQLLKIFRLMGTPNEHTWPGISQYPEYRANYPVYNVQDLSQIIPQLDPLGIDLLNKMLQLQPNMRISASNALKHAWFTDVSYPSHNT
;
A
#
# COMPACT_ATOMS: atom_id res chain seq x y z
N MET A 1 27.15 -16.38 20.91
CA MET A 1 27.49 -15.39 19.88
C MET A 1 26.71 -14.12 20.18
N THR A 2 27.38 -13.01 20.48
CA THR A 2 26.72 -11.72 20.66
C THR A 2 26.07 -11.33 19.33
N SER A 3 24.75 -11.11 19.32
CA SER A 3 24.03 -10.66 18.12
C SER A 3 24.74 -9.44 17.51
N ASN A 4 25.01 -9.48 16.21
CA ASN A 4 25.59 -8.37 15.44
C ASN A 4 24.76 -7.08 15.55
N TYR A 5 23.52 -7.19 16.03
CA TYR A 5 22.60 -6.08 16.22
C TYR A 5 22.29 -5.88 17.70
N GLN A 6 22.28 -4.61 18.12
CA GLN A 6 21.78 -4.18 19.40
C GLN A 6 20.32 -3.74 19.23
N GLN A 7 19.40 -4.40 19.93
CA GLN A 7 18.01 -3.97 20.02
C GLN A 7 17.92 -2.69 20.89
N LEU A 8 17.14 -1.72 20.42
CA LEU A 8 16.90 -0.43 21.07
C LEU A 8 15.40 -0.35 21.45
N GLU A 9 14.74 0.77 21.14
CA GLU A 9 13.33 1.01 21.42
C GLU A 9 12.40 0.15 20.55
N LYS A 10 11.24 -0.21 21.10
CA LYS A 10 10.16 -0.88 20.36
C LYS A 10 9.43 0.13 19.48
N LEU A 11 9.26 -0.21 18.20
CA LEU A 11 8.59 0.63 17.19
C LEU A 11 7.13 0.22 16.98
N GLY A 12 6.81 -1.07 17.16
CA GLY A 12 5.46 -1.60 17.00
C GLY A 12 5.37 -3.09 17.34
N GLU A 13 4.15 -3.58 17.48
CA GLU A 13 3.81 -4.98 17.71
C GLU A 13 2.55 -5.31 16.93
N GLY A 14 2.58 -6.43 16.22
CA GLY A 14 1.42 -7.04 15.57
C GLY A 14 1.23 -8.48 16.06
N THR A 15 0.19 -9.14 15.57
CA THR A 15 -0.20 -10.50 15.98
C THR A 15 0.93 -11.52 15.88
N TYR A 16 1.78 -11.42 14.85
CA TYR A 16 2.80 -12.42 14.51
C TYR A 16 4.24 -11.93 14.62
N ALA A 17 4.44 -10.64 14.91
CA ALA A 17 5.78 -10.05 14.94
C ALA A 17 5.86 -8.80 15.83
N THR A 18 7.04 -8.59 16.43
CA THR A 18 7.39 -7.33 17.08
C THR A 18 8.48 -6.61 16.29
N VAL A 19 8.33 -5.30 16.08
CA VAL A 19 9.31 -4.48 15.39
C VAL A 19 10.03 -3.59 16.40
N HIS A 20 11.36 -3.68 16.41
CA HIS A 20 12.23 -2.83 17.21
C HIS A 20 13.13 -1.99 16.32
N LYS A 21 13.54 -0.84 16.81
CA LYS A 21 14.71 -0.15 16.31
C LYS A 21 15.93 -0.91 16.77
N GLY A 22 16.92 -1.03 15.91
CA GLY A 22 18.19 -1.64 16.25
C GLY A 22 19.36 -0.80 15.79
N ARG A 23 20.55 -1.23 16.19
CA ARG A 23 21.83 -0.70 15.72
C ARG A 23 22.74 -1.84 15.34
N ASN A 24 23.28 -1.83 14.12
CA ASN A 24 24.37 -2.73 13.74
C ASN A 24 25.61 -2.34 14.56
N ARG A 25 26.17 -3.30 15.32
CA ARG A 25 27.30 -3.05 16.24
C ARG A 25 28.60 -2.77 15.51
N ALA A 26 28.77 -3.30 14.30
CA ALA A 26 29.99 -3.13 13.50
C ALA A 26 29.99 -1.78 12.77
N THR A 27 28.86 -1.37 12.20
CA THR A 27 28.77 -0.15 11.37
C THR A 27 28.20 1.05 12.11
N GLY A 28 27.51 0.84 13.24
CA GLY A 28 26.75 1.88 13.94
C GLY A 28 25.43 2.27 13.27
N GLU A 29 25.10 1.65 12.14
CA GLU A 29 23.92 1.94 11.33
C GLU A 29 22.62 1.57 12.06
N ILE A 30 21.60 2.41 11.92
CA ILE A 30 20.28 2.17 12.51
C ILE A 30 19.45 1.28 11.58
N VAL A 31 18.83 0.27 12.16
CA VAL A 31 18.03 -0.75 11.45
C VAL A 31 16.64 -0.90 12.06
N ALA A 32 15.72 -1.51 11.32
CA ALA A 32 14.48 -2.05 11.86
C ALA A 32 14.60 -3.58 12.01
N LEU A 33 14.36 -4.09 13.21
CA LEU A 33 14.42 -5.50 13.55
C LEU A 33 13.00 -6.03 13.71
N LYS A 34 12.49 -6.79 12.73
CA LYS A 34 11.20 -7.48 12.79
C LYS A 34 11.42 -8.89 13.30
N GLU A 35 11.10 -9.12 14.57
CA GLU A 35 11.17 -10.43 15.22
C GLU A 35 9.83 -11.14 15.02
N ILE A 36 9.86 -12.26 14.30
CA ILE A 36 8.70 -13.10 14.01
C ILE A 36 8.64 -14.19 15.09
N PHE A 37 7.46 -14.36 15.69
CA PHE A 37 7.22 -15.44 16.64
C PHE A 37 7.19 -16.77 15.89
N VAL A 38 8.09 -17.69 16.26
CA VAL A 38 8.19 -19.04 15.68
C VAL A 38 7.57 -20.01 16.67
N ASP A 39 6.58 -20.78 16.22
CA ASP A 39 6.06 -21.90 17.02
C ASP A 39 7.11 -23.02 17.01
N ALA A 40 7.45 -23.54 18.19
CA ALA A 40 8.46 -24.58 18.33
C ALA A 40 8.03 -25.91 17.67
N ASP A 41 6.73 -26.16 17.56
CA ASP A 41 6.18 -27.40 16.99
C ASP A 41 5.99 -27.30 15.46
N GLU A 42 5.70 -26.11 14.93
CA GLU A 42 5.45 -25.89 13.48
C GLU A 42 6.67 -25.35 12.72
N GLY A 43 7.68 -24.84 13.44
CA GLY A 43 8.85 -24.21 12.83
C GLY A 43 8.55 -22.86 12.19
N THR A 44 9.45 -22.38 11.32
CA THR A 44 9.27 -21.05 10.69
C THR A 44 8.02 -21.02 9.81
N PRO A 45 7.09 -20.04 10.00
CA PRO A 45 5.89 -19.93 9.20
C PRO A 45 6.19 -19.83 7.69
N SER A 46 5.45 -20.58 6.86
CA SER A 46 5.61 -20.57 5.39
C SER A 46 5.40 -19.17 4.78
N THR A 47 4.59 -18.33 5.43
CA THR A 47 4.41 -16.91 5.10
C THR A 47 5.70 -16.11 5.25
N ALA A 48 6.47 -16.35 6.32
CA ALA A 48 7.73 -15.66 6.60
C ALA A 48 8.84 -16.07 5.61
N ILE A 49 8.99 -17.36 5.30
CA ILE A 49 9.95 -17.86 4.30
C ILE A 49 9.67 -17.22 2.92
N ARG A 50 8.39 -17.08 2.58
CA ARG A 50 7.98 -16.47 1.32
C ARG A 50 8.20 -14.97 1.29
N GLU A 51 7.90 -14.26 2.38
CA GLU A 51 8.22 -12.83 2.53
C GLU A 51 9.72 -12.60 2.35
N ILE A 52 10.58 -13.40 3.01
CA ILE A 52 12.04 -13.37 2.84
C ILE A 52 12.44 -13.58 1.37
N SER A 53 11.90 -14.62 0.73
CA SER A 53 12.29 -14.99 -0.63
C SER A 53 11.93 -13.88 -1.63
N LEU A 54 10.73 -13.30 -1.51
CA LEU A 54 10.31 -12.16 -2.32
C LEU A 54 11.17 -10.92 -2.05
N MET A 55 11.37 -10.56 -0.78
CA MET A 55 12.09 -9.35 -0.41
C MET A 55 13.58 -9.37 -0.79
N LYS A 56 14.20 -10.56 -0.90
CA LYS A 56 15.57 -10.71 -1.41
C LYS A 56 15.70 -10.31 -2.88
N GLU A 57 14.64 -10.50 -3.68
CA GLU A 57 14.61 -10.19 -5.10
C GLU A 57 14.13 -8.76 -5.37
N LEU A 58 13.29 -8.19 -4.50
CA LEU A 58 12.72 -6.86 -4.66
C LEU A 58 13.66 -5.72 -4.24
N LYS A 59 14.67 -5.44 -5.07
CA LYS A 59 15.64 -4.36 -4.87
C LYS A 59 15.28 -3.11 -5.67
N HIS A 60 14.69 -2.11 -5.01
CA HIS A 60 14.29 -0.85 -5.65
C HIS A 60 14.34 0.31 -4.64
N GLU A 61 14.57 1.54 -5.12
CA GLU A 61 14.71 2.73 -4.26
C GLU A 61 13.45 3.05 -3.44
N ASN A 62 12.27 2.66 -3.95
CA ASN A 62 10.95 2.84 -3.31
C ASN A 62 10.39 1.55 -2.68
N ILE A 63 11.26 0.58 -2.36
CA ILE A 63 10.92 -0.63 -1.59
C ILE A 63 11.89 -0.73 -0.42
N VAL A 64 11.39 -1.02 0.78
CA VAL A 64 12.24 -1.16 1.97
C VAL A 64 13.21 -2.32 1.78
N GLY A 65 14.50 -2.07 1.97
CA GLY A 65 15.52 -3.10 1.81
C GLY A 65 15.51 -4.11 2.97
N LEU A 66 15.46 -5.40 2.65
CA LEU A 66 15.83 -6.48 3.57
C LEU A 66 17.35 -6.68 3.51
N TRP A 67 18.05 -6.37 4.59
CA TRP A 67 19.51 -6.41 4.65
C TRP A 67 20.04 -7.74 5.16
N ASP A 68 19.36 -8.36 6.12
CA ASP A 68 19.83 -9.58 6.75
C ASP A 68 18.67 -10.42 7.31
N VAL A 69 18.92 -11.71 7.48
CA VAL A 69 17.97 -12.68 8.06
C VAL A 69 18.72 -13.50 9.10
N ILE A 70 18.32 -13.34 10.36
CA ILE A 70 18.89 -14.06 11.49
C ILE A 70 17.90 -15.12 11.92
N HIS A 71 18.31 -16.38 11.83
CA HIS A 71 17.50 -17.52 12.23
C HIS A 71 18.21 -18.29 13.34
N THR A 72 17.55 -18.43 14.48
CA THR A 72 17.95 -19.30 15.58
C THR A 72 16.87 -20.35 15.81
N GLU A 73 17.14 -21.34 16.67
CA GLU A 73 16.19 -22.42 16.98
C GLU A 73 14.82 -21.95 17.47
N SER A 74 14.73 -20.75 18.06
CA SER A 74 13.50 -20.21 18.66
C SER A 74 13.06 -18.87 18.09
N LYS A 75 13.81 -18.28 17.15
CA LYS A 75 13.55 -16.92 16.67
C LYS A 75 13.94 -16.74 15.20
N LEU A 76 13.05 -16.11 14.44
CA LEU A 76 13.36 -15.57 13.13
C LEU A 76 13.32 -14.04 13.21
N MET A 77 14.43 -13.38 12.89
CA MET A 77 14.55 -11.92 12.90
C MET A 77 14.96 -11.44 11.51
N LEU A 78 14.15 -10.54 10.97
CA LEU A 78 14.42 -9.85 9.70
C LEU A 78 15.00 -8.47 10.00
N VAL A 79 16.12 -8.15 9.36
CA VAL A 79 16.80 -6.86 9.49
C VAL A 79 16.50 -6.02 8.26
N PHE A 80 15.74 -4.96 8.44
CA PHE A 80 15.36 -4.03 7.39
C PHE A 80 16.09 -2.69 7.54
N GLU A 81 16.16 -1.98 6.42
CA GLU A 81 16.41 -0.54 6.40
C GLU A 81 15.47 0.19 7.38
N TYR A 82 16.03 1.08 8.19
CA TYR A 82 15.24 1.91 9.10
C TYR A 82 14.63 3.11 8.37
N MET A 83 13.34 3.35 8.64
CA MET A 83 12.60 4.52 8.15
C MET A 83 12.00 5.28 9.35
N ASP A 84 11.97 6.60 9.27
CA ASP A 84 11.65 7.45 10.42
C ASP A 84 10.16 7.46 10.80
N LYS A 85 9.28 7.46 9.81
CA LYS A 85 7.81 7.52 10.00
C LYS A 85 7.09 6.69 8.94
N ASP A 86 5.89 6.21 9.27
CA ASP A 86 4.91 5.81 8.25
C ASP A 86 4.17 7.05 7.70
N LEU A 87 3.56 6.95 6.53
CA LEU A 87 2.85 8.06 5.87
C LEU A 87 1.69 8.56 6.72
N LYS A 88 1.03 7.68 7.49
CA LYS A 88 -0.05 8.11 8.39
C LYS A 88 0.48 9.07 9.45
N LYS A 89 1.53 8.69 10.18
CA LYS A 89 2.20 9.56 11.17
C LYS A 89 2.79 10.81 10.51
N TYR A 90 3.29 10.71 9.28
CA TYR A 90 3.77 11.88 8.55
C TYR A 90 2.65 12.88 8.27
N MET A 91 1.50 12.43 7.74
CA MET A 91 0.30 13.24 7.53
C MET A 91 -0.19 13.87 8.83
N ASP A 92 -0.30 13.09 9.91
CA ASP A 92 -0.81 13.59 11.19
C ASP A 92 0.11 14.64 11.83
N SER A 93 1.42 14.59 11.56
CA SER A 93 2.42 15.48 12.18
C SER A 93 2.91 16.62 11.31
N GLN A 94 2.78 16.54 9.98
CA GLN A 94 3.27 17.54 9.03
C GLN A 94 2.15 18.17 8.20
N GLY A 95 1.00 17.51 8.10
CA GLY A 95 -0.15 18.00 7.34
C GLY A 95 -0.98 19.00 8.14
N ASN A 96 -1.67 19.89 7.41
CA ASN A 96 -2.69 20.77 7.99
C ASN A 96 -4.00 19.99 8.12
N GLY A 97 -4.29 19.48 9.32
CA GLY A 97 -5.42 18.55 9.52
C GLY A 97 -5.24 17.22 8.76
N GLY A 98 -3.99 16.78 8.59
CA GLY A 98 -3.63 15.57 7.84
C GLY A 98 -3.34 15.82 6.36
N ALA A 99 -3.82 16.91 5.77
CA ALA A 99 -3.58 17.25 4.37
C ALA A 99 -2.14 17.72 4.15
N LEU A 100 -1.44 17.11 3.21
CA LEU A 100 -0.05 17.44 2.86
C LEU A 100 0.02 18.64 1.92
N ASP A 101 1.20 19.28 1.88
CA ASP A 101 1.53 20.21 0.81
C ASP A 101 1.41 19.50 -0.57
N PRO A 102 0.77 20.13 -1.59
CA PRO A 102 0.57 19.52 -2.90
C PRO A 102 1.85 19.00 -3.57
N ASN A 103 2.98 19.70 -3.43
CA ASN A 103 4.23 19.26 -4.04
C ASN A 103 4.80 18.02 -3.32
N ILE A 104 4.67 17.97 -1.99
CA ILE A 104 5.04 16.78 -1.20
C ILE A 104 4.15 15.60 -1.57
N ALA A 105 2.83 15.80 -1.65
CA ALA A 105 1.88 14.76 -2.04
C ALA A 105 2.16 14.23 -3.45
N LYS A 106 2.43 15.12 -4.42
CA LYS A 106 2.84 14.74 -5.78
C LYS A 106 4.14 13.94 -5.79
N GLY A 107 5.15 14.37 -5.05
CA GLY A 107 6.44 13.66 -4.92
C GLY A 107 6.32 12.27 -4.30
N PHE A 108 5.51 12.12 -3.25
CA PHE A 108 5.21 10.82 -2.65
C PHE A 108 4.39 9.93 -3.57
N MET A 109 3.42 10.47 -4.29
CA MET A 109 2.62 9.72 -5.26
C MET A 109 3.48 9.14 -6.39
N TYR A 110 4.44 9.92 -6.89
CA TYR A 110 5.39 9.46 -7.90
C TYR A 110 6.25 8.29 -7.40
N GLN A 111 6.83 8.44 -6.20
CA GLN A 111 7.64 7.40 -5.54
C GLN A 111 6.84 6.12 -5.26
N LEU A 112 5.59 6.27 -4.81
CA LEU A 112 4.67 5.16 -4.62
C LEU A 112 4.44 4.40 -5.93
N LEU A 113 4.12 5.11 -7.02
CA LEU A 113 3.90 4.47 -8.33
C LEU A 113 5.16 3.82 -8.89
N LYS A 114 6.35 4.39 -8.68
CA LYS A 114 7.62 3.73 -9.06
C LYS A 114 7.78 2.39 -8.37
N GLY A 115 7.56 2.35 -7.05
CA GLY A 115 7.64 1.12 -6.29
C GLY A 115 6.60 0.08 -6.74
N ILE A 116 5.36 0.51 -6.98
CA ILE A 116 4.28 -0.37 -7.47
C ILE A 116 4.61 -0.92 -8.86
N ALA A 117 5.06 -0.07 -9.78
CA ALA A 117 5.44 -0.49 -11.13
C ALA A 117 6.54 -1.56 -11.09
N PHE A 118 7.57 -1.35 -10.27
CA PHE A 118 8.63 -2.35 -10.09
C PHE A 118 8.09 -3.67 -9.53
N CYS A 119 7.21 -3.65 -8.53
CA CYS A 119 6.57 -4.87 -8.03
C CYS A 119 5.79 -5.59 -9.14
N HIS A 120 5.00 -4.84 -9.91
CA HIS A 120 4.16 -5.38 -10.99
C HIS A 120 4.98 -6.00 -12.12
N ASP A 121 6.08 -5.36 -12.51
CA ASP A 121 7.02 -5.88 -13.51
C ASP A 121 7.70 -7.18 -13.04
N ASN A 122 7.93 -7.32 -11.73
CA ASN A 122 8.44 -8.54 -11.08
C ASN A 122 7.33 -9.53 -10.69
N ARG A 123 6.11 -9.35 -11.22
CA ARG A 123 4.95 -10.24 -10.98
C ARG A 123 4.56 -10.37 -9.51
N VAL A 124 4.75 -9.31 -8.73
CA VAL A 124 4.37 -9.22 -7.31
C VAL A 124 3.20 -8.25 -7.14
N LEU A 125 2.18 -8.67 -6.41
CA LEU A 125 1.10 -7.81 -5.92
C LEU A 125 1.32 -7.48 -4.45
N HIS A 126 1.13 -6.22 -4.05
CA HIS A 126 1.26 -5.81 -2.65
C HIS A 126 0.03 -6.19 -1.82
N ARG A 127 -1.18 -5.87 -2.32
CA ARG A 127 -2.50 -6.23 -1.76
C ARG A 127 -2.93 -5.55 -0.46
N ASP A 128 -1.99 -4.99 0.29
CA ASP A 128 -2.27 -4.25 1.54
C ASP A 128 -1.68 -2.84 1.52
N LEU A 129 -1.84 -2.12 0.41
CA LEU A 129 -1.40 -0.72 0.34
C LEU A 129 -2.30 0.16 1.20
N LYS A 130 -1.69 0.82 2.18
CA LYS A 130 -2.30 1.79 3.09
C LYS A 130 -1.22 2.72 3.63
N PRO A 131 -1.54 3.93 4.13
CA PRO A 131 -0.55 4.86 4.64
C PRO A 131 0.37 4.29 5.74
N GLN A 132 -0.09 3.34 6.54
CA GLN A 132 0.71 2.67 7.57
C GLN A 132 1.84 1.78 6.99
N ASN A 133 1.68 1.31 5.75
CA ASN A 133 2.64 0.45 5.05
C ASN A 133 3.55 1.23 4.09
N LEU A 134 3.45 2.56 4.08
CA LEU A 134 4.31 3.44 3.30
C LEU A 134 5.24 4.17 4.27
N LEU A 135 6.53 3.87 4.20
CA LEU A 135 7.52 4.42 5.12
C LEU A 135 8.28 5.58 4.51
N ILE A 136 8.59 6.58 5.31
CA ILE A 136 9.21 7.84 4.92
C ILE A 136 10.41 8.10 5.81
N ASN A 137 11.54 8.46 5.20
CA ASN A 137 12.73 8.90 5.92
C ASN A 137 12.86 10.44 5.95
N LYS A 138 13.78 10.95 6.77
CA LYS A 138 14.07 12.40 6.89
C LYS A 138 14.47 13.08 5.58
N ARG A 139 14.88 12.32 4.56
CA ARG A 139 15.25 12.86 3.23
C ARG A 139 14.05 12.97 2.28
N GLY A 140 12.83 12.63 2.73
CA GLY A 140 11.64 12.65 1.89
C GLY A 140 11.54 11.47 0.92
N GLN A 141 12.26 10.37 1.18
CA GLN A 141 12.12 9.15 0.38
C GLN A 141 10.97 8.31 0.94
N LEU A 142 10.04 7.93 0.07
CA LEU A 142 8.92 7.03 0.37
C LEU A 142 9.25 5.63 -0.14
N LYS A 143 9.05 4.62 0.72
CA LYS A 143 9.27 3.21 0.41
C LYS A 143 8.08 2.35 0.82
N LEU A 144 7.75 1.38 -0.03
CA LEU A 144 6.79 0.32 0.24
C LEU A 144 7.35 -0.64 1.29
N ALA A 145 6.55 -0.96 2.30
CA ALA A 145 6.87 -1.89 3.36
C ALA A 145 5.75 -2.91 3.58
N ASP A 146 6.02 -3.92 4.40
CA ASP A 146 5.07 -4.95 4.82
C ASP A 146 4.44 -5.76 3.68
N PHE A 147 5.29 -6.58 3.06
CA PHE A 147 4.90 -7.55 2.03
C PHE A 147 4.31 -8.84 2.62
N GLY A 148 3.87 -8.84 3.89
CA GLY A 148 3.33 -10.03 4.57
C GLY A 148 2.11 -10.65 3.87
N LEU A 149 1.34 -9.84 3.13
CA LEU A 149 0.23 -10.27 2.27
C LEU A 149 0.58 -10.33 0.78
N ALA A 150 1.82 -10.00 0.41
CA ALA A 150 2.25 -10.00 -0.98
C ALA A 150 2.36 -11.42 -1.54
N ARG A 151 2.08 -11.53 -2.85
CA ARG A 151 2.07 -12.81 -3.56
C ARG A 151 2.53 -12.63 -5.00
N ALA A 152 3.31 -13.59 -5.49
CA ALA A 152 3.56 -13.79 -6.91
C ALA A 152 2.24 -14.07 -7.66
N PHE A 153 2.14 -13.64 -8.91
CA PHE A 153 0.95 -13.85 -9.75
C PHE A 153 0.57 -15.35 -9.86
N GLY A 154 -0.73 -15.64 -9.89
CA GLY A 154 -1.25 -16.98 -10.15
C GLY A 154 -1.34 -17.93 -8.94
N ILE A 155 -0.88 -17.52 -7.75
CA ILE A 155 -1.02 -18.35 -6.54
C ILE A 155 -2.37 -18.05 -5.85
N PRO A 156 -3.29 -19.04 -5.75
CA PRO A 156 -4.61 -18.86 -5.13
C PRO A 156 -4.51 -18.39 -3.68
N VAL A 157 -5.50 -17.61 -3.25
CA VAL A 157 -5.62 -17.16 -1.85
C VAL A 157 -6.70 -18.00 -1.19
N ASN A 158 -6.31 -18.81 -0.21
CA ASN A 158 -7.26 -19.26 0.79
C ASN A 158 -7.49 -18.07 1.73
N THR A 159 -8.70 -17.49 1.63
CA THR A 159 -9.36 -16.58 2.58
C THR A 159 -8.47 -15.52 3.26
N PHE A 160 -8.74 -14.23 2.98
CA PHE A 160 -8.41 -13.18 3.94
C PHE A 160 -8.96 -13.60 5.31
N SER A 161 -8.10 -13.77 6.31
CA SER A 161 -8.54 -14.06 7.67
C SER A 161 -9.42 -12.91 8.18
N ASN A 162 -10.46 -13.23 8.94
CA ASN A 162 -11.43 -12.29 9.52
C ASN A 162 -10.84 -11.37 10.62
N GLU A 163 -9.53 -11.14 10.60
CA GLU A 163 -8.94 -10.07 11.41
C GLU A 163 -9.33 -8.72 10.81
N VAL A 164 -9.49 -7.70 11.64
CA VAL A 164 -10.00 -6.38 11.26
C VAL A 164 -8.97 -5.66 10.37
N VAL A 165 -8.90 -6.04 9.09
CA VAL A 165 -8.08 -5.39 8.06
C VAL A 165 -8.81 -4.13 7.59
N THR A 166 -8.08 -3.01 7.53
CA THR A 166 -8.62 -1.73 7.05
C THR A 166 -9.19 -1.86 5.64
N LEU A 167 -10.51 -1.68 5.51
CA LEU A 167 -11.24 -1.82 4.24
C LEU A 167 -11.07 -0.63 3.29
N TRP A 168 -10.58 0.50 3.80
CA TRP A 168 -10.69 1.82 3.17
C TRP A 168 -9.99 1.93 1.81
N TYR A 169 -9.00 1.07 1.57
CA TYR A 169 -8.19 1.04 0.36
C TYR A 169 -8.49 -0.18 -0.53
N ARG A 170 -9.51 -0.98 -0.19
CA ARG A 170 -9.85 -2.20 -0.93
C ARG A 170 -10.63 -1.86 -2.20
N ALA A 171 -10.26 -2.48 -3.31
CA ALA A 171 -10.88 -2.28 -4.61
C ALA A 171 -12.30 -2.86 -4.69
N PRO A 172 -13.22 -2.27 -5.49
CA PRO A 172 -14.61 -2.68 -5.57
C PRO A 172 -14.77 -4.11 -6.10
N ASP A 173 -13.93 -4.55 -7.04
CA ASP A 173 -13.96 -5.91 -7.57
C ASP A 173 -13.61 -6.96 -6.50
N VAL A 174 -12.69 -6.65 -5.59
CA VAL A 174 -12.36 -7.52 -4.45
C VAL A 174 -13.51 -7.53 -3.44
N LEU A 175 -14.11 -6.37 -3.15
CA LEU A 175 -15.28 -6.27 -2.26
C LEU A 175 -16.51 -7.01 -2.81
N LEU A 176 -16.64 -7.06 -4.14
CA LEU A 176 -17.69 -7.82 -4.85
C LEU A 176 -17.38 -9.33 -4.94
N GLY A 177 -16.28 -9.80 -4.35
CA GLY A 177 -15.96 -11.23 -4.27
C GLY A 177 -15.15 -11.78 -5.45
N SER A 178 -14.50 -10.93 -6.25
CA SER A 178 -13.57 -11.41 -7.27
C SER A 178 -12.48 -12.30 -6.66
N ARG A 179 -12.25 -13.44 -7.29
CA ARG A 179 -11.09 -14.29 -7.00
C ARG A 179 -9.90 -14.00 -7.91
N THR A 180 -10.11 -13.19 -8.94
CA THR A 180 -9.07 -12.79 -9.90
C THR A 180 -8.39 -11.54 -9.37
N TYR A 181 -7.31 -11.73 -8.61
CA TYR A 181 -6.45 -10.63 -8.16
C TYR A 181 -5.52 -10.20 -9.30
N SER A 182 -5.57 -8.93 -9.66
CA SER A 182 -4.70 -8.32 -10.68
C SER A 182 -3.96 -7.11 -10.12
N THR A 183 -3.02 -6.56 -10.89
CA THR A 183 -2.27 -5.34 -10.57
C THR A 183 -3.16 -4.13 -10.29
N SER A 184 -4.37 -4.12 -10.85
CA SER A 184 -5.36 -3.04 -10.70
C SER A 184 -5.82 -2.78 -9.27
N ILE A 185 -5.68 -3.75 -8.35
CA ILE A 185 -6.10 -3.56 -6.95
C ILE A 185 -5.12 -2.64 -6.20
N ASP A 186 -3.82 -2.75 -6.49
CA ASP A 186 -2.80 -1.87 -5.91
C ASP A 186 -2.97 -0.44 -6.43
N ILE A 187 -3.37 -0.29 -7.71
CA ILE A 187 -3.67 1.02 -8.31
C ILE A 187 -4.87 1.68 -7.62
N TRP A 188 -5.93 0.93 -7.36
CA TRP A 188 -7.08 1.45 -6.62
C TRP A 188 -6.66 1.96 -5.24
N SER A 189 -5.93 1.14 -4.48
CA SER A 189 -5.43 1.53 -3.16
C SER A 189 -4.56 2.80 -3.24
N ALA A 190 -3.68 2.87 -4.23
CA ALA A 190 -2.83 4.03 -4.48
C ALA A 190 -3.65 5.29 -4.80
N GLY A 191 -4.78 5.17 -5.52
CA GLY A 191 -5.71 6.27 -5.78
C GLY A 191 -6.41 6.76 -4.51
N CYS A 192 -6.85 5.83 -3.65
CA CYS A 192 -7.38 6.20 -2.32
C CYS A 192 -6.35 6.95 -1.46
N ILE A 193 -5.09 6.49 -1.48
CA ILE A 193 -3.98 7.13 -0.74
C ILE A 193 -3.67 8.52 -1.31
N MET A 194 -3.70 8.67 -2.65
CA MET A 194 -3.56 9.98 -3.29
C MET A 194 -4.60 10.96 -2.75
N ALA A 195 -5.88 10.60 -2.77
CA ALA A 195 -6.95 11.45 -2.25
C ALA A 195 -6.78 11.75 -0.75
N GLU A 196 -6.34 10.79 0.05
CA GLU A 196 -6.09 11.00 1.49
C GLU A 196 -4.92 11.96 1.75
N MET A 197 -3.82 11.87 0.98
CA MET A 197 -2.71 12.83 1.10
C MET A 197 -3.16 14.27 0.87
N TYR A 198 -4.10 14.49 -0.04
CA TYR A 198 -4.63 15.83 -0.30
C TYR A 198 -5.67 16.25 0.73
N THR A 199 -6.56 15.36 1.17
CA THR A 199 -7.70 15.72 2.03
C THR A 199 -7.45 15.56 3.53
N GLY A 200 -6.40 14.86 3.90
CA GLY A 200 -6.06 14.48 5.29
C GLY A 200 -6.94 13.40 5.90
N ARG A 201 -7.92 12.89 5.14
CA ARG A 201 -8.89 11.88 5.60
C ARG A 201 -9.07 10.78 4.55
N PRO A 202 -9.37 9.54 4.98
CA PRO A 202 -9.62 8.44 4.05
C PRO A 202 -10.77 8.78 3.10
N LEU A 203 -10.61 8.46 1.80
CA LEU A 203 -11.63 8.74 0.79
C LEU A 203 -12.90 7.91 1.00
N PHE A 204 -12.74 6.65 1.38
CA PHE A 204 -13.84 5.70 1.59
C PHE A 204 -13.71 5.01 2.96
N PRO A 205 -14.12 5.67 4.07
CA PRO A 205 -13.98 5.11 5.42
C PRO A 205 -15.16 4.18 5.76
N GLY A 206 -15.25 3.02 5.11
CA GLY A 206 -16.29 2.02 5.35
C GLY A 206 -16.05 1.19 6.61
N SER A 207 -17.14 0.80 7.27
CA SER A 207 -17.16 0.01 8.50
C SER A 207 -17.26 -1.50 8.28
N ASN A 208 -17.78 -1.91 7.12
CA ASN A 208 -17.90 -3.30 6.65
C ASN A 208 -17.92 -3.31 5.11
N ASN A 209 -17.92 -4.48 4.48
CA ASN A 209 -17.85 -4.59 3.00
C ASN A 209 -19.00 -3.85 2.30
N ASP A 210 -20.24 -3.99 2.80
CA ASP A 210 -21.41 -3.34 2.20
C ASP A 210 -21.34 -1.81 2.34
N ASP A 211 -21.01 -1.30 3.52
CA ASP A 211 -20.82 0.14 3.76
C ASP A 211 -19.66 0.72 2.93
N GLN A 212 -18.56 -0.04 2.76
CA GLN A 212 -17.44 0.34 1.91
C GLN A 212 -17.88 0.49 0.45
N LEU A 213 -18.63 -0.48 -0.10
CA LEU A 213 -19.17 -0.42 -1.46
C LEU A 213 -20.12 0.78 -1.63
N LEU A 214 -21.01 1.02 -0.66
CA LEU A 214 -21.94 2.16 -0.71
C LEU A 214 -21.20 3.50 -0.72
N LYS A 215 -20.12 3.65 0.05
CA LYS A 215 -19.28 4.87 0.02
C LYS A 215 -18.59 5.05 -1.32
N ILE A 216 -18.09 3.97 -1.91
CA ILE A 216 -17.51 3.99 -3.26
C ILE A 216 -18.55 4.45 -4.29
N PHE A 217 -19.73 3.81 -4.31
CA PHE A 217 -20.77 4.13 -5.30
C PHE A 217 -21.34 5.53 -5.16
N ARG A 218 -21.46 6.05 -3.93
CA ARG A 218 -21.87 7.44 -3.69
C ARG A 218 -21.00 8.47 -4.39
N LEU A 219 -19.71 8.17 -4.56
CA LEU A 219 -18.76 9.09 -5.18
C LEU A 219 -18.50 8.74 -6.64
N MET A 220 -18.28 7.47 -6.94
CA MET A 220 -17.87 6.98 -8.27
C MET A 220 -19.04 6.52 -9.14
N GLY A 221 -20.28 6.68 -8.66
CA GLY A 221 -21.50 6.20 -9.30
C GLY A 221 -21.78 4.72 -9.03
N THR A 222 -23.06 4.33 -9.09
CA THR A 222 -23.45 2.93 -8.96
C THR A 222 -23.24 2.21 -10.30
N PRO A 223 -22.38 1.18 -10.36
CA PRO A 223 -22.13 0.46 -11.60
C PRO A 223 -23.32 -0.40 -12.02
N ASN A 224 -23.50 -0.55 -13.33
CA ASN A 224 -24.48 -1.43 -13.95
C ASN A 224 -23.83 -2.17 -15.13
N GLU A 225 -24.57 -3.04 -15.80
CA GLU A 225 -24.07 -3.83 -16.95
C GLU A 225 -23.59 -2.99 -18.15
N HIS A 226 -24.00 -1.71 -18.25
CA HIS A 226 -23.48 -0.82 -19.28
C HIS A 226 -22.13 -0.21 -18.88
N THR A 227 -21.98 0.25 -17.63
CA THR A 227 -20.75 0.90 -17.14
C THR A 227 -19.69 -0.11 -16.68
N TRP A 228 -20.10 -1.31 -16.29
CA TRP A 228 -19.24 -2.43 -15.92
C TRP A 228 -19.90 -3.73 -16.42
N PRO A 229 -19.70 -4.09 -17.69
CA PRO A 229 -20.20 -5.34 -18.24
C PRO A 229 -19.69 -6.55 -17.45
N GLY A 230 -20.60 -7.44 -17.04
CA GLY A 230 -20.33 -8.64 -16.24
C GLY A 230 -20.36 -8.43 -14.74
N ILE A 231 -20.71 -7.24 -14.23
CA ILE A 231 -20.76 -6.98 -12.78
C ILE A 231 -21.75 -7.90 -12.05
N SER A 232 -22.86 -8.28 -12.69
CA SER A 232 -23.85 -9.21 -12.11
C SER A 232 -23.32 -10.63 -11.86
N GLN A 233 -22.17 -10.99 -12.43
CA GLN A 233 -21.54 -12.30 -12.25
C GLN A 233 -20.67 -12.37 -10.99
N TYR A 234 -20.43 -11.25 -10.31
CA TYR A 234 -19.62 -11.20 -9.10
C TYR A 234 -20.38 -11.83 -7.92
N PRO A 235 -19.73 -12.69 -7.10
CA PRO A 235 -20.42 -13.45 -6.05
C PRO A 235 -21.18 -12.61 -5.03
N GLU A 236 -20.66 -11.43 -4.68
CA GLU A 236 -21.24 -10.56 -3.65
C GLU A 236 -22.08 -9.41 -4.26
N TYR A 237 -22.30 -9.41 -5.58
CA TYR A 237 -23.12 -8.37 -6.22
C TYR A 237 -24.59 -8.49 -5.84
N ARG A 238 -25.22 -7.34 -5.60
CA ARG A 238 -26.66 -7.23 -5.32
C ARG A 238 -27.31 -6.25 -6.30
N ALA A 239 -28.38 -6.69 -6.96
CA ALA A 239 -29.10 -5.85 -7.93
C ALA A 239 -29.83 -4.65 -7.30
N ASN A 240 -29.98 -4.63 -5.98
CA ASN A 240 -30.75 -3.61 -5.24
C ASN A 240 -29.88 -2.52 -4.59
N TYR A 241 -28.65 -2.31 -5.04
CA TYR A 241 -27.86 -1.17 -4.58
C TYR A 241 -28.58 0.15 -4.92
N PRO A 242 -28.55 1.17 -4.03
CA PRO A 242 -29.04 2.49 -4.37
C PRO A 242 -28.30 3.05 -5.58
N VAL A 243 -29.01 3.75 -6.46
CA VAL A 243 -28.43 4.34 -7.68
C VAL A 243 -27.90 5.73 -7.38
N TYR A 244 -26.60 5.92 -7.55
CA TYR A 244 -25.91 7.19 -7.39
C TYR A 244 -25.29 7.63 -8.72
N ASN A 245 -25.28 8.94 -8.96
CA ASN A 245 -24.53 9.55 -10.07
C ASN A 245 -23.07 9.76 -9.67
N VAL A 246 -22.18 9.69 -10.65
CA VAL A 246 -20.76 10.03 -10.48
C VAL A 246 -20.65 11.47 -10.00
N GLN A 247 -19.85 11.70 -8.96
CA GLN A 247 -19.53 13.01 -8.43
C GLN A 247 -18.26 13.55 -9.08
N ASP A 248 -18.17 14.87 -9.21
CA ASP A 248 -16.96 15.54 -9.67
C ASP A 248 -15.91 15.60 -8.55
N LEU A 249 -14.83 14.83 -8.69
CA LEU A 249 -13.75 14.78 -7.70
C LEU A 249 -13.06 16.14 -7.51
N SER A 250 -13.09 17.05 -8.48
CA SER A 250 -12.47 18.38 -8.30
C SER A 250 -13.21 19.23 -7.27
N GLN A 251 -14.50 18.97 -7.04
CA GLN A 251 -15.27 19.63 -5.98
C GLN A 251 -14.97 19.05 -4.60
N ILE A 252 -14.57 17.77 -4.55
CA ILE A 252 -14.26 17.06 -3.31
C ILE A 252 -12.81 17.30 -2.88
N ILE A 253 -11.91 17.49 -3.85
CA ILE A 253 -10.47 17.66 -3.65
C ILE A 253 -9.99 18.92 -4.41
N PRO A 254 -10.48 20.13 -4.05
CA PRO A 254 -10.17 21.37 -4.78
C PRO A 254 -8.69 21.76 -4.83
N GLN A 255 -7.88 21.22 -3.92
CA GLN A 255 -6.43 21.40 -3.81
C GLN A 255 -5.64 20.57 -4.82
N LEU A 256 -6.27 19.58 -5.46
CA LEU A 256 -5.65 18.76 -6.50
C LEU A 256 -5.90 19.40 -7.86
N ASP A 257 -4.83 19.71 -8.59
CA ASP A 257 -4.93 20.37 -9.89
C ASP A 257 -5.65 19.50 -10.94
N PRO A 258 -6.11 20.08 -12.07
CA PRO A 258 -6.88 19.33 -13.08
C PRO A 258 -6.18 18.09 -13.65
N LEU A 259 -4.85 18.10 -13.81
CA LEU A 259 -4.09 16.94 -14.29
C LEU A 259 -4.02 15.86 -13.20
N GLY A 260 -3.97 16.26 -11.94
CA GLY A 260 -4.04 15.36 -10.79
C GLY A 260 -5.41 14.70 -10.65
N ILE A 261 -6.49 15.46 -10.84
CA ILE A 261 -7.87 14.93 -10.87
C ILE A 261 -8.05 13.94 -12.01
N ASP A 262 -7.51 14.25 -13.18
CA ASP A 262 -7.53 13.35 -14.35
C ASP A 262 -6.79 12.03 -14.06
N LEU A 263 -5.60 12.07 -13.45
CA LEU A 263 -4.90 10.86 -13.02
C LEU A 263 -5.71 10.07 -11.98
N LEU A 264 -6.24 10.74 -10.96
CA LEU A 264 -7.01 10.12 -9.89
C LEU A 264 -8.26 9.40 -10.43
N ASN A 265 -8.99 10.01 -11.37
CA ASN A 265 -10.11 9.40 -12.05
C ASN A 265 -9.71 8.14 -12.83
N LYS A 266 -8.54 8.12 -13.47
CA LYS A 266 -8.01 6.93 -14.16
C LYS A 266 -7.60 5.82 -13.19
N MET A 267 -7.15 6.15 -11.97
CA MET A 267 -6.80 5.17 -10.93
C MET A 267 -8.04 4.58 -10.25
N LEU A 268 -9.09 5.38 -10.07
CA LEU A 268 -10.34 5.00 -9.38
C LEU A 268 -11.45 4.51 -10.33
N GLN A 269 -11.11 4.04 -11.54
CA GLN A 269 -12.09 3.36 -12.39
C GLN A 269 -12.67 2.12 -11.67
N LEU A 270 -13.99 1.98 -11.64
CA LEU A 270 -14.63 0.85 -10.98
C LEU A 270 -14.24 -0.48 -11.66
N GLN A 271 -14.28 -0.51 -13.00
CA GLN A 271 -13.90 -1.66 -13.79
C GLN A 271 -12.38 -1.91 -13.73
N PRO A 272 -11.90 -3.09 -13.28
CA PRO A 272 -10.48 -3.34 -13.05
C PRO A 272 -9.58 -3.17 -14.29
N ASN A 273 -10.06 -3.57 -15.46
CA ASN A 273 -9.35 -3.48 -16.74
C ASN A 273 -9.28 -2.05 -17.30
N MET A 274 -10.11 -1.13 -16.81
CA MET A 274 -10.09 0.28 -17.19
C MET A 274 -9.17 1.12 -16.29
N ARG A 275 -8.72 0.58 -15.15
CA ARG A 275 -7.76 1.27 -14.28
C ARG A 275 -6.41 1.38 -14.97
N ILE A 276 -5.83 2.57 -14.91
CA ILE A 276 -4.47 2.82 -15.44
C ILE A 276 -3.44 1.92 -14.75
N SER A 277 -2.47 1.38 -15.48
CA SER A 277 -1.35 0.66 -14.87
C SER A 277 -0.37 1.63 -14.20
N ALA A 278 0.41 1.17 -13.22
CA ALA A 278 1.42 2.01 -12.57
C ALA A 278 2.43 2.57 -13.59
N SER A 279 2.89 1.76 -14.55
CA SER A 279 3.83 2.17 -15.60
C SER A 279 3.24 3.22 -16.55
N ASN A 280 1.92 3.22 -16.79
CA ASN A 280 1.26 4.26 -17.57
C ASN A 280 0.96 5.51 -16.72
N ALA A 281 0.64 5.34 -15.44
CA ALA A 281 0.44 6.44 -14.49
C ALA A 281 1.72 7.27 -14.32
N LEU A 282 2.90 6.63 -14.28
CA LEU A 282 4.19 7.33 -14.24
C LEU A 282 4.49 8.20 -15.47
N LYS A 283 3.83 7.92 -16.60
CA LYS A 283 3.94 8.70 -17.86
C LYS A 283 2.88 9.79 -17.96
N HIS A 284 2.02 9.95 -16.96
CA HIS A 284 0.94 10.92 -16.97
C HIS A 284 1.47 12.36 -16.94
N ALA A 285 0.80 13.27 -17.63
CA ALA A 285 1.18 14.67 -17.71
C ALA A 285 1.26 15.37 -16.34
N TRP A 286 0.58 14.84 -15.33
CA TRP A 286 0.65 15.35 -13.96
C TRP A 286 2.04 15.28 -13.32
N PHE A 287 2.93 14.42 -13.84
CA PHE A 287 4.28 14.23 -13.33
C PHE A 287 5.38 14.94 -14.14
N THR A 288 5.04 15.73 -15.17
CA THR A 288 6.05 16.35 -16.04
C THR A 288 6.91 17.40 -15.32
N ASP A 289 6.41 17.98 -14.24
CA ASP A 289 7.03 19.04 -13.45
C ASP A 289 7.64 18.55 -12.13
N VAL A 290 7.70 17.23 -11.90
CA VAL A 290 8.26 16.68 -10.66
C VAL A 290 9.77 16.91 -10.65
N SER A 291 10.20 17.99 -10.00
CA SER A 291 11.61 18.26 -9.71
C SER A 291 12.06 17.45 -8.51
N TYR A 292 13.02 16.55 -8.72
CA TYR A 292 13.75 15.92 -7.63
C TYR A 292 14.73 16.92 -7.00
N PRO A 293 14.93 16.89 -5.67
CA PRO A 293 16.21 17.28 -5.11
C PRO A 293 17.23 16.29 -5.67
N SER A 294 17.98 16.71 -6.68
CA SER A 294 19.07 15.92 -7.27
C SER A 294 20.00 15.45 -6.14
N HIS A 295 20.09 14.14 -5.98
CA HIS A 295 21.05 13.52 -5.07
C HIS A 295 22.44 13.75 -5.66
N ASN A 296 23.19 14.73 -5.13
CA ASN A 296 24.64 14.63 -5.17
C ASN A 296 25.01 13.39 -4.37
N THR A 297 25.63 12.45 -5.08
CA THR A 297 26.26 11.25 -4.52
C THR A 297 27.43 11.62 -3.63
#